data_AF-A0A971A5N3-F1
#
_entry.id   AF-A0A971A5N3-F1
#
_cell.length_a   1.000
_cell.length_b   1.000
_cell.length_c   1.000
_cell.angle_alpha   90.00
_cell.angle_beta   90.00
_cell.angle_gamma   90.00
#
_symmetry.space_group_name_H-M   'P 1'
#
loop_
_entity.id
_entity.type
_entity.pdbx_description
1 polymer ?
#
loop_
_entity_poly.entity_id
_entity_poly.type
_entity_poly.pdbx_seq_one_letter_code
_entity_poly.pdbx_strand_id
1 'polypeptide(L)'
;MRTVSKRWKTGRFLRGGFTLVELLVVVAIICLLMSLSLPALNQAHRQAEQVHCLANQRQLMLAWLLYAPDHDDRLCTPNTWTSNLKAYLQSEEVLLCKTDDDGKQTNSYGLSNTMGGVERDGVAPFVRLHQVSSASAKMVFIDKERRGSDCFWPLVLDDDRWLWRPWSLLLGLQGLTNRHRNGCNLSFADGHGDWVHWKDDRTRKLIQGRIADSEEGSMNNPDLEYMIEVLTVHRTPDPNTLEGRSASKGESGD
;
A
#
# COMPACT_ATOMS: atom_id res chain seq x y z
N MET A 1 -42.44 40.24 -58.14
CA MET A 1 -41.94 39.43 -57.02
C MET A 1 -42.67 39.85 -55.74
N ARG A 2 -43.54 39.01 -55.19
CA ARG A 2 -44.22 39.27 -53.90
C ARG A 2 -43.48 38.49 -52.81
N THR A 3 -42.88 39.20 -51.87
CA THR A 3 -42.21 38.61 -50.70
C THR A 3 -43.25 38.20 -49.67
N VAL A 4 -43.28 36.90 -49.32
CA VAL A 4 -44.16 36.37 -48.28
C VAL A 4 -43.46 36.55 -46.93
N SER A 5 -43.89 37.54 -46.15
CA SER A 5 -43.44 37.72 -44.77
C SER A 5 -44.14 36.69 -43.86
N LYS A 6 -43.42 35.65 -43.41
CA LYS A 6 -43.92 34.72 -42.39
C LYS A 6 -43.99 35.44 -41.03
N ARG A 7 -45.20 35.74 -40.57
CA ARG A 7 -45.48 36.32 -39.25
C ARG A 7 -45.49 35.20 -38.21
N TRP A 8 -44.45 35.12 -37.39
CA TRP A 8 -44.39 34.16 -36.28
C TRP A 8 -45.42 34.57 -35.23
N LYS A 9 -46.42 33.73 -34.98
CA LYS A 9 -47.35 33.91 -33.86
C LYS A 9 -46.60 33.57 -32.58
N THR A 10 -46.20 34.57 -31.82
CA THR A 10 -45.71 34.40 -30.44
C THR A 10 -46.86 33.82 -29.60
N GLY A 11 -46.78 32.52 -29.30
CA GLY A 11 -47.65 31.91 -28.32
C GLY A 11 -47.45 32.62 -26.97
N ARG A 12 -48.54 33.12 -26.38
CA ARG A 12 -48.51 33.58 -24.99
C ARG A 12 -48.16 32.38 -24.12
N PHE A 13 -46.92 32.30 -23.67
CA PHE A 13 -46.59 31.48 -22.51
C PHE A 13 -47.38 32.06 -21.34
N LEU A 14 -48.42 31.34 -20.92
CA LEU A 14 -49.10 31.60 -19.66
C LEU A 14 -48.02 31.52 -18.58
N ARG A 15 -47.64 32.67 -18.03
CA ARG A 15 -46.68 32.76 -16.93
C ARG A 15 -47.35 32.20 -15.66
N GLY A 16 -47.33 30.88 -15.51
CA GLY A 16 -47.56 30.24 -14.22
C GLY A 16 -46.38 30.59 -13.33
N GLY A 17 -46.62 31.36 -12.27
CA GLY A 17 -45.62 31.62 -11.24
C GLY A 17 -45.41 30.37 -10.40
N PHE A 18 -44.16 30.02 -10.11
CA PHE A 18 -43.83 28.93 -9.20
C PHE A 18 -44.31 29.30 -7.78
N THR A 19 -45.07 28.42 -7.14
CA THR A 19 -45.50 28.64 -5.76
C THR A 19 -44.36 28.30 -4.79
N LEU A 20 -44.36 28.92 -3.61
CA LEU A 20 -43.37 28.62 -2.56
C LEU A 20 -43.43 27.15 -2.11
N VAL A 21 -44.62 26.55 -2.13
CA VAL A 21 -44.84 25.14 -1.77
C VAL A 21 -44.23 24.19 -2.80
N GLU A 22 -44.40 24.47 -4.10
CA GLU A 22 -43.79 23.65 -5.17
C GLU A 22 -42.26 23.68 -5.06
N LEU A 23 -41.67 24.84 -4.78
CA LEU A 23 -40.22 24.95 -4.58
C LEU A 23 -39.75 24.16 -3.37
N LEU A 24 -40.49 24.23 -2.26
CA LEU A 24 -40.17 23.53 -1.02
C LEU A 24 -40.15 22.00 -1.23
N VAL A 25 -41.16 21.45 -1.92
CA VAL A 25 -41.25 20.02 -2.20
C VAL A 25 -40.09 19.55 -3.08
N VAL A 26 -39.71 20.33 -4.10
CA VAL A 26 -38.59 20.00 -4.99
C VAL A 26 -37.27 19.95 -4.23
N VAL A 27 -36.98 20.98 -3.41
CA VAL A 27 -35.76 21.00 -2.61
C VAL A 27 -35.76 19.86 -1.58
N ALA A 28 -36.90 19.54 -0.97
CA ALA A 28 -37.01 18.41 -0.05
C ALA A 28 -36.68 17.06 -0.73
N ILE A 29 -37.17 16.83 -1.95
CA ILE A 29 -36.84 15.63 -2.73
C ILE A 29 -35.34 15.60 -3.10
N ILE A 30 -34.77 16.73 -3.53
CA ILE A 30 -33.32 16.81 -3.84
C ILE A 30 -32.47 16.48 -2.60
N CYS A 31 -32.81 17.03 -1.43
CA CYS A 31 -32.11 16.74 -0.17
C CYS A 31 -32.19 15.25 0.21
N LEU A 32 -33.35 14.62 0.01
CA LEU A 32 -33.54 13.19 0.26
C LEU A 32 -32.72 12.32 -0.71
N LEU A 33 -32.64 12.68 -1.99
CA LEU A 33 -31.82 11.96 -2.96
C LEU A 33 -30.32 12.16 -2.71
N MET A 34 -29.91 13.37 -2.35
CA MET A 34 -28.51 13.67 -2.04
C MET A 34 -28.03 12.93 -0.79
N SER A 35 -28.86 12.80 0.25
CA SER A 35 -28.47 12.08 1.47
C SER A 35 -28.13 10.60 1.21
N LEU A 36 -28.80 9.99 0.24
CA LEU A 36 -28.53 8.62 -0.22
C LEU A 36 -27.31 8.52 -1.14
N SER A 37 -26.99 9.58 -1.89
CA SER A 37 -25.94 9.58 -2.93
C SER A 37 -24.55 9.95 -2.40
N LEU A 38 -24.47 10.81 -1.39
CA LEU A 38 -23.22 11.25 -0.76
C LEU A 38 -22.33 10.10 -0.24
N PRO A 39 -22.84 9.08 0.49
CA PRO A 39 -21.98 7.99 0.97
C PRO A 39 -21.34 7.19 -0.17
N ALA A 40 -22.07 6.94 -1.26
CA ALA A 40 -21.56 6.24 -2.42
C ALA A 40 -20.45 7.05 -3.13
N LEU A 41 -20.64 8.36 -3.29
CA LEU A 41 -19.64 9.24 -3.89
C LEU A 41 -18.35 9.30 -3.05
N ASN A 42 -18.47 9.39 -1.73
CA ASN A 42 -17.31 9.36 -0.84
C ASN A 42 -16.53 8.05 -0.94
N GLN A 43 -17.22 6.92 -1.10
CA GLN A 43 -16.57 5.62 -1.29
C GLN A 43 -15.85 5.54 -2.65
N ALA A 44 -16.49 6.03 -3.72
CA ALA A 44 -15.90 6.08 -5.05
C ALA A 44 -14.65 6.99 -5.09
N HIS A 45 -14.69 8.13 -4.41
CA HIS A 45 -13.54 9.02 -4.27
C HIS A 45 -12.36 8.31 -3.59
N ARG A 46 -12.59 7.63 -2.46
CA ARG A 46 -11.55 6.87 -1.75
C ARG A 46 -10.97 5.72 -2.59
N GLN A 47 -11.78 5.11 -3.46
CA GLN A 47 -11.31 4.11 -4.41
C GLN A 47 -10.41 4.73 -5.49
N ALA A 48 -10.80 5.89 -6.03
CA ALA A 48 -9.98 6.61 -7.00
C ALA A 48 -8.63 7.03 -6.41
N GLU A 49 -8.60 7.50 -5.17
CA GLU A 49 -7.36 7.83 -4.44
C GLU A 49 -6.43 6.62 -4.30
N GLN A 50 -6.99 5.45 -3.96
CA GLN A 50 -6.23 4.21 -3.90
C GLN A 50 -5.63 3.84 -5.27
N VAL A 51 -6.45 3.88 -6.33
CA VAL A 51 -6.00 3.57 -7.69
C VAL A 51 -4.91 4.54 -8.14
N HIS A 52 -4.99 5.80 -7.72
CA HIS A 52 -3.95 6.79 -7.97
C HIS A 52 -2.64 6.43 -7.26
N CYS A 53 -2.67 6.09 -5.97
CA CYS A 53 -1.45 5.70 -5.24
C CYS A 53 -0.86 4.38 -5.78
N LEU A 54 -1.68 3.45 -6.29
CA LEU A 54 -1.19 2.27 -7.04
C LEU A 54 -0.53 2.64 -8.38
N ALA A 55 -1.07 3.63 -9.10
CA ALA A 55 -0.45 4.14 -10.33
C ALA A 55 0.88 4.84 -10.05
N ASN A 56 1.00 5.57 -8.94
CA ASN A 56 2.26 6.15 -8.49
C ASN A 56 3.29 5.06 -8.19
N GLN A 57 2.92 4.00 -7.45
CA GLN A 57 3.81 2.86 -7.20
C GLN A 57 4.28 2.21 -8.51
N ARG A 58 3.44 2.08 -9.53
CA ARG A 58 3.86 1.58 -10.85
C ARG A 58 4.91 2.48 -11.49
N GLN A 59 4.79 3.80 -11.37
CA GLN A 59 5.81 4.74 -11.87
C GLN A 59 7.12 4.62 -11.09
N LEU A 60 7.06 4.45 -9.77
CA LEU A 60 8.25 4.18 -8.94
C LEU A 60 8.92 2.85 -9.32
N MET A 61 8.11 1.82 -9.58
CA MET A 61 8.57 0.50 -10.00
C MET A 61 9.29 0.56 -11.36
N LEU A 62 8.75 1.30 -12.32
CA LEU A 62 9.42 1.56 -13.59
C LEU A 62 10.73 2.32 -13.40
N ALA A 63 10.75 3.37 -12.57
CA ALA A 63 11.98 4.09 -12.24
C ALA A 63 13.03 3.19 -11.61
N TRP A 64 12.62 2.28 -10.72
CA TRP A 64 13.49 1.29 -10.10
C TRP A 64 14.08 0.29 -11.11
N LEU A 65 13.28 -0.19 -12.07
CA LEU A 65 13.76 -1.06 -13.15
C LEU A 65 14.73 -0.35 -14.10
N LEU A 66 14.49 0.95 -14.37
CA LEU A 66 15.37 1.77 -15.22
C LEU A 66 16.68 2.15 -14.52
N TYR A 67 16.68 2.24 -13.19
CA TYR A 67 17.87 2.54 -12.40
C TYR A 67 18.95 1.46 -12.54
N ALA A 68 18.58 0.17 -12.44
CA ALA A 68 19.58 -0.89 -12.35
C ALA A 68 20.55 -0.96 -13.56
N PRO A 69 20.09 -0.91 -14.82
CA PRO A 69 20.98 -0.92 -15.98
C PRO A 69 22.01 0.22 -16.01
N ASP A 70 21.66 1.40 -15.50
CA ASP A 70 22.56 2.56 -15.45
C ASP A 70 23.58 2.48 -14.31
N HIS A 71 23.39 1.54 -13.38
CA HIS A 71 24.18 1.38 -12.16
C HIS A 71 24.82 -0.01 -12.05
N ASP A 72 25.34 -0.55 -13.15
CA ASP A 72 25.99 -1.89 -13.22
C ASP A 72 25.09 -3.01 -12.69
N ASP A 73 23.80 -2.94 -13.04
CA ASP A 73 22.73 -3.83 -12.60
C ASP A 73 22.45 -3.81 -11.08
N ARG A 74 23.00 -2.84 -10.34
CA ARG A 74 22.79 -2.74 -8.89
C ARG A 74 21.42 -2.15 -8.57
N LEU A 75 20.78 -2.73 -7.56
CA LEU A 75 19.54 -2.20 -7.01
C LEU A 75 19.82 -0.97 -6.15
N CYS A 76 18.89 -0.02 -6.14
CA CYS A 76 19.02 1.17 -5.30
C CYS A 76 18.83 0.82 -3.82
N THR A 77 19.58 1.50 -2.95
CA THR A 77 19.54 1.25 -1.51
C THR A 77 18.26 1.80 -0.86
N PRO A 78 17.56 1.04 -0.01
CA PRO A 78 16.29 1.45 0.62
C PRO A 78 16.32 2.70 1.49
N ASN A 79 17.47 3.09 2.04
CA ASN A 79 17.52 4.32 2.86
C ASN A 79 17.69 5.60 2.02
N THR A 80 17.97 5.46 0.72
CA THR A 80 18.23 6.59 -0.19
C THR A 80 17.52 6.42 -1.53
N TRP A 81 16.51 5.56 -1.61
CA TRP A 81 15.86 5.22 -2.87
C TRP A 81 15.19 6.44 -3.50
N THR A 82 14.64 7.34 -2.70
CA THR A 82 13.97 8.56 -3.18
C THR A 82 14.91 9.46 -3.98
N SER A 83 16.11 9.70 -3.46
CA SER A 83 17.14 10.50 -4.15
C SER A 83 17.69 9.78 -5.37
N ASN A 84 17.87 8.45 -5.28
CA ASN A 84 18.42 7.64 -6.37
C ASN A 84 17.46 7.55 -7.57
N LEU A 85 16.17 7.42 -7.31
CA LEU A 85 15.16 7.28 -8.37
C LEU A 85 14.68 8.62 -8.93
N LYS A 86 15.00 9.74 -8.28
CA LYS A 86 14.55 11.08 -8.67
C LYS A 86 14.83 11.42 -10.13
N ALA A 87 15.98 11.00 -10.67
CA ALA A 87 16.36 11.26 -12.06
C ALA A 87 15.49 10.50 -13.09
N TYR A 88 14.84 9.43 -12.66
CA TYR A 88 14.01 8.56 -13.51
C TYR A 88 12.51 8.88 -13.41
N LEU A 89 12.13 9.81 -12.52
CA LEU A 89 10.75 10.23 -12.31
C LEU A 89 10.44 11.47 -13.14
N GLN A 90 9.24 11.51 -13.74
CA GLN A 90 8.75 12.69 -14.46
C GLN A 90 8.32 13.82 -13.51
N SER A 91 7.93 13.48 -12.28
CA SER A 91 7.50 14.44 -11.25
C SER A 91 7.74 13.86 -9.85
N GLU A 92 8.13 14.72 -8.92
CA GLU A 92 8.28 14.36 -7.50
C GLU A 92 6.94 14.17 -6.79
N GLU A 93 5.83 14.65 -7.38
CA GLU A 93 4.48 14.37 -6.86
C GLU A 93 4.20 12.86 -6.77
N VAL A 94 4.86 12.05 -7.60
CA VAL A 94 4.74 10.59 -7.60
C VAL A 94 5.22 9.98 -6.28
N LEU A 95 6.10 10.66 -5.54
CA LEU A 95 6.59 10.20 -4.24
C LEU A 95 5.54 10.32 -3.13
N LEU A 96 4.46 11.09 -3.36
CA LEU A 96 3.48 11.43 -2.35
C LEU A 96 2.10 10.86 -2.68
N CYS A 97 1.41 10.38 -1.64
CA CYS A 97 0.01 10.02 -1.73
C CYS A 97 -0.83 11.22 -1.29
N LYS A 98 -1.57 11.83 -2.22
CA LYS A 98 -2.27 13.12 -2.04
C LYS A 98 -3.27 13.14 -0.88
N THR A 99 -3.81 11.98 -0.50
CA THR A 99 -4.79 11.84 0.58
C THR A 99 -4.18 11.97 1.99
N ASP A 100 -2.88 11.72 2.14
CA ASP A 100 -2.19 11.68 3.44
C ASP A 100 -1.01 12.66 3.53
N ASP A 101 -0.86 13.53 2.53
CA ASP A 101 0.15 14.59 2.54
C ASP A 101 -0.20 15.66 3.60
N ASP A 102 0.62 15.78 4.66
CA ASP A 102 0.57 16.91 5.62
C ASP A 102 1.52 18.05 5.23
N GLY A 103 2.15 17.96 4.06
CA GLY A 103 3.21 18.87 3.62
C GLY A 103 4.52 18.70 4.40
N LYS A 104 4.64 17.68 5.26
CA LYS A 104 5.85 17.37 6.04
C LYS A 104 6.51 16.06 5.64
N GLN A 105 5.76 15.14 5.01
CA GLN A 105 6.31 13.89 4.50
C GLN A 105 7.19 14.12 3.26
N THR A 106 8.31 13.41 3.20
CA THR A 106 9.21 13.41 2.02
C THR A 106 8.79 12.38 0.98
N ASN A 107 8.07 11.35 1.39
CA ASN A 107 7.51 10.30 0.55
C ASN A 107 6.38 9.56 1.30
N SER A 108 5.51 8.90 0.57
CA SER A 108 4.44 8.07 1.10
C SER A 108 4.67 6.58 0.85
N TYR A 109 5.79 6.19 0.25
CA TYR A 109 6.08 4.80 -0.10
C TYR A 109 7.35 4.31 0.61
N GLY A 110 7.47 3.00 0.81
CA GLY A 110 8.67 2.37 1.35
C GLY A 110 9.23 1.34 0.39
N LEU A 111 10.56 1.24 0.28
CA LEU A 111 11.26 0.20 -0.50
C LEU A 111 11.63 -0.99 0.39
N SER A 112 11.51 -2.20 -0.13
CA SER A 112 11.85 -3.42 0.62
C SER A 112 13.34 -3.48 0.96
N ASN A 113 13.68 -3.85 2.18
CA ASN A 113 15.07 -4.10 2.56
C ASN A 113 15.71 -5.25 1.77
N THR A 114 14.91 -6.19 1.25
CA THR A 114 15.43 -7.26 0.40
C THR A 114 15.87 -6.76 -0.98
N MET A 115 15.58 -5.51 -1.34
CA MET A 115 15.95 -4.89 -2.61
C MET A 115 17.08 -3.88 -2.40
N GLY A 116 18.33 -4.33 -2.51
CA GLY A 116 19.51 -3.48 -2.36
C GLY A 116 19.81 -3.03 -0.93
N GLY A 117 19.18 -3.65 0.07
CA GLY A 117 19.39 -3.34 1.49
C GLY A 117 20.53 -4.14 2.13
N VAL A 118 20.36 -4.47 3.41
CA VAL A 118 21.36 -5.20 4.20
C VAL A 118 20.82 -6.55 4.67
N GLU A 119 21.72 -7.50 4.93
CA GLU A 119 21.34 -8.76 5.55
C GLU A 119 20.78 -8.51 6.95
N ARG A 120 19.67 -9.17 7.26
CA ARG A 120 19.05 -9.11 8.58
C ARG A 120 18.26 -10.38 8.86
N ASP A 121 18.35 -10.87 10.09
CA ASP A 121 17.56 -12.01 10.58
C ASP A 121 17.69 -13.26 9.68
N GLY A 122 18.87 -13.47 9.07
CA GLY A 122 19.15 -14.58 8.16
C GLY A 122 18.57 -14.44 6.74
N VAL A 123 18.06 -13.25 6.38
CA VAL A 123 17.56 -12.94 5.05
C VAL A 123 18.56 -12.04 4.33
N ALA A 124 19.22 -12.59 3.31
CA ALA A 124 20.13 -11.84 2.43
C ALA A 124 19.34 -11.03 1.39
N PRO A 125 19.71 -9.76 1.14
CA PRO A 125 19.08 -8.94 0.11
C PRO A 125 19.58 -9.32 -1.28
N PHE A 126 18.77 -9.04 -2.30
CA PHE A 126 19.24 -8.96 -3.68
C PHE A 126 20.08 -7.71 -3.84
N VAL A 127 21.27 -7.86 -4.40
CA VAL A 127 22.18 -6.73 -4.66
C VAL A 127 22.03 -6.25 -6.10
N ARG A 128 21.69 -7.16 -7.01
CA ARG A 128 21.55 -6.89 -8.44
C ARG A 128 20.21 -7.36 -8.99
N LEU A 129 19.71 -6.68 -10.00
CA LEU A 129 18.39 -6.95 -10.57
C LEU A 129 18.30 -8.37 -11.16
N HIS A 130 19.34 -8.86 -11.85
CA HIS A 130 19.34 -10.22 -12.39
C HIS A 130 19.26 -11.33 -11.32
N GLN A 131 19.55 -11.02 -10.05
CA GLN A 131 19.45 -11.99 -8.95
C GLN A 131 18.01 -12.19 -8.48
N VAL A 132 17.11 -11.25 -8.83
CA VAL A 132 15.70 -11.29 -8.41
C VAL A 132 14.98 -12.39 -9.18
N SER A 133 14.96 -13.57 -8.58
CA SER A 133 14.19 -14.72 -9.08
C SER A 133 12.75 -14.66 -8.56
N SER A 134 11.82 -15.26 -9.32
CA SER A 134 10.38 -15.26 -9.00
C SER A 134 9.83 -13.84 -8.79
N ALA A 135 10.08 -12.94 -9.74
CA ALA A 135 9.83 -11.50 -9.61
C ALA A 135 8.38 -11.14 -9.23
N SER A 136 7.39 -11.94 -9.67
CA SER A 136 5.98 -11.78 -9.31
C SER A 136 5.68 -12.10 -7.83
N ALA A 137 6.60 -12.70 -7.10
CA ALA A 137 6.49 -13.03 -5.68
C ALA A 137 7.52 -12.27 -4.84
N LYS A 138 8.01 -11.13 -5.33
CA LYS A 138 9.01 -10.30 -4.64
C LYS A 138 8.52 -8.86 -4.59
N MET A 139 8.12 -8.42 -3.40
CA MET A 139 7.69 -7.04 -3.20
C MET A 139 8.86 -6.07 -3.33
N VAL A 140 8.56 -4.91 -3.92
CA VAL A 140 9.51 -3.81 -4.08
C VAL A 140 9.02 -2.61 -3.28
N PHE A 141 7.91 -1.99 -3.67
CA PHE A 141 7.32 -0.87 -2.92
C PHE A 141 6.03 -1.23 -2.22
N ILE A 142 5.82 -0.60 -1.07
CA ILE A 142 4.55 -0.60 -0.34
C ILE A 142 4.16 0.82 0.07
N ASP A 143 2.89 1.00 0.40
CA ASP A 143 2.44 2.20 1.08
C ASP A 143 2.94 2.19 2.54
N LYS A 144 3.60 3.25 2.98
CA LYS A 144 4.08 3.38 4.36
C LYS A 144 3.24 4.32 5.21
N GLU A 145 3.25 4.10 6.53
CA GLU A 145 2.62 5.00 7.49
C GLU A 145 3.33 6.36 7.56
N ARG A 146 2.61 7.43 7.95
CA ARG A 146 3.06 8.83 7.91
C ARG A 146 4.42 9.13 8.59
N ARG A 147 4.80 8.34 9.60
CA ARG A 147 6.10 8.43 10.30
C ARG A 147 6.92 7.14 10.21
N GLY A 148 6.58 6.31 9.23
CA GLY A 148 7.28 5.07 8.94
C GLY A 148 8.62 5.32 8.27
N SER A 149 9.51 4.34 8.43
CA SER A 149 10.78 4.27 7.73
C SER A 149 10.58 4.27 6.21
N ASP A 150 11.55 4.81 5.48
CA ASP A 150 11.62 4.74 4.00
C ASP A 150 11.87 3.32 3.49
N CYS A 151 12.26 2.42 4.39
CA CYS A 151 12.42 1.01 4.12
C CYS A 151 11.53 0.16 5.04
N PHE A 152 11.05 -0.96 4.51
CA PHE A 152 10.36 -1.97 5.28
C PHE A 152 11.12 -3.29 5.24
N TRP A 153 10.97 -4.08 6.29
CA TRP A 153 11.77 -5.28 6.49
C TRP A 153 10.96 -6.54 6.17
N PRO A 154 11.62 -7.63 5.71
CA PRO A 154 10.93 -8.89 5.46
C PRO A 154 10.34 -9.45 6.76
N LEU A 155 9.23 -10.18 6.63
CA LEU A 155 8.65 -11.00 7.69
C LEU A 155 9.50 -12.25 7.89
N VAL A 156 9.83 -12.59 9.15
CA VAL A 156 10.57 -13.80 9.49
C VAL A 156 9.74 -14.68 10.44
N LEU A 157 9.69 -15.99 10.15
CA LEU A 157 9.20 -17.00 11.08
C LEU A 157 10.36 -17.51 11.94
N ASP A 158 10.21 -17.44 13.25
CA ASP A 158 11.14 -18.04 14.22
C ASP A 158 10.34 -18.89 15.23
N ASP A 159 10.64 -20.19 15.32
CA ASP A 159 9.99 -21.14 16.23
C ASP A 159 8.45 -20.96 16.38
N ASP A 160 7.73 -21.02 15.25
CA ASP A 160 6.27 -20.86 15.16
C ASP A 160 5.73 -19.47 15.57
N ARG A 161 6.60 -18.45 15.61
CA ARG A 161 6.26 -17.06 15.91
C ARG A 161 6.73 -16.13 14.81
N TRP A 162 5.89 -15.18 14.43
CA TRP A 162 6.27 -14.13 13.48
C TRP A 162 7.02 -13.03 14.21
N LEU A 163 8.27 -12.80 13.83
CA LEU A 163 9.10 -11.74 14.38
C LEU A 163 9.11 -10.53 13.44
N TRP A 164 8.71 -9.38 13.97
CA TRP A 164 8.75 -8.07 13.31
C TRP A 164 9.73 -7.13 14.03
N ARG A 165 10.84 -7.64 14.57
CA ARG A 165 11.61 -6.88 15.58
C ARG A 165 12.52 -5.82 14.98
N PRO A 166 12.50 -4.59 15.49
CA PRO A 166 13.72 -4.02 16.06
C PRO A 166 13.60 -3.96 17.59
N TRP A 167 14.65 -4.37 18.29
CA TRP A 167 14.75 -4.40 19.77
C TRP A 167 14.57 -3.01 20.44
N SER A 168 14.60 -1.93 19.66
CA SER A 168 14.42 -0.56 20.14
C SER A 168 13.19 0.11 19.50
N LEU A 169 12.23 0.51 20.34
CA LEU A 169 11.05 1.38 20.13
C LEU A 169 9.70 0.67 19.97
N LEU A 170 8.80 0.89 20.94
CA LEU A 170 7.55 1.69 20.89
C LEU A 170 6.79 1.92 19.54
N LEU A 171 7.13 1.29 18.42
CA LEU A 171 6.71 1.71 17.06
C LEU A 171 6.47 0.51 16.11
N GLY A 172 5.43 -0.30 16.36
CA GLY A 172 4.62 -1.10 15.39
C GLY A 172 5.28 -1.87 14.21
N LEU A 173 4.46 -2.31 13.23
CA LEU A 173 4.96 -2.81 11.92
C LEU A 173 5.49 -1.61 11.11
N GLN A 174 6.76 -1.26 11.29
CA GLN A 174 7.41 -0.21 10.50
C GLN A 174 7.42 -0.51 8.99
N GLY A 175 6.51 0.13 8.25
CA GLY A 175 6.52 0.13 6.80
C GLY A 175 5.18 -0.27 6.19
N LEU A 176 4.37 -1.09 6.86
CA LEU A 176 2.99 -1.34 6.44
C LEU A 176 2.08 -0.19 6.88
N THR A 177 0.99 0.01 6.16
CA THR A 177 0.01 1.06 6.47
C THR A 177 -1.41 0.51 6.52
N ASN A 178 -2.33 1.30 7.09
CA ASN A 178 -3.77 1.08 7.01
C ASN A 178 -4.46 2.06 6.05
N ARG A 179 -3.71 2.76 5.20
CA ARG A 179 -4.28 3.68 4.21
C ARG A 179 -5.16 2.94 3.20
N HIS A 180 -5.91 3.71 2.42
CA HIS A 180 -6.74 3.16 1.34
C HIS A 180 -7.69 2.03 1.78
N ARG A 181 -8.59 2.39 2.72
CA ARG A 181 -9.66 1.50 3.23
C ARG A 181 -9.13 0.33 4.05
N ASN A 182 -8.28 0.61 5.04
CA ASN A 182 -7.67 -0.41 5.91
C ASN A 182 -6.92 -1.46 5.10
N GLY A 183 -6.04 -1.01 4.22
CA GLY A 183 -5.25 -1.88 3.37
C GLY A 183 -3.89 -1.31 3.08
N CYS A 184 -3.22 -1.91 2.10
CA CYS A 184 -1.91 -1.49 1.64
C CYS A 184 -1.79 -1.82 0.15
N ASN A 185 -1.38 -0.85 -0.67
CA ASN A 185 -0.95 -1.15 -2.03
C ASN A 185 0.47 -1.69 -2.01
N LEU A 186 0.70 -2.72 -2.81
CA LEU A 186 1.97 -3.41 -2.96
C LEU A 186 2.36 -3.39 -4.44
N SER A 187 3.66 -3.35 -4.69
CA SER A 187 4.23 -3.53 -6.03
C SER A 187 5.32 -4.59 -6.02
N PHE A 188 5.50 -5.23 -7.16
CA PHE A 188 6.30 -6.43 -7.31
C PHE A 188 7.39 -6.24 -8.37
N ALA A 189 8.44 -7.05 -8.28
CA ALA A 189 9.62 -6.90 -9.11
C ALA A 189 9.38 -7.16 -10.61
N ASP A 190 8.27 -7.80 -10.98
CA ASP A 190 7.84 -7.96 -12.38
C ASP A 190 7.04 -6.74 -12.91
N GLY A 191 6.78 -5.73 -12.07
CA GLY A 191 6.07 -4.51 -12.41
C GLY A 191 4.57 -4.52 -12.11
N HIS A 192 3.98 -5.63 -11.67
CA HIS A 192 2.58 -5.61 -11.27
C HIS A 192 2.41 -4.98 -9.87
N GLY A 193 1.17 -4.63 -9.58
CA GLY A 193 0.81 -4.10 -8.26
C GLY A 193 -0.53 -4.67 -7.84
N ASP A 194 -0.66 -4.88 -6.54
CA ASP A 194 -1.81 -5.49 -5.90
C ASP A 194 -2.25 -4.64 -4.69
N TRP A 195 -3.48 -4.84 -4.24
CA TRP A 195 -3.99 -4.21 -3.04
C TRP A 195 -4.50 -5.25 -2.06
N VAL A 196 -3.99 -5.15 -0.83
CA VAL A 196 -4.35 -6.04 0.25
C VAL A 196 -5.28 -5.32 1.21
N HIS A 197 -6.40 -5.95 1.51
CA HIS A 197 -7.29 -5.52 2.58
C HIS A 197 -6.99 -6.30 3.85
N TRP A 198 -6.78 -5.61 4.96
CA TRP A 198 -6.54 -6.24 6.25
C TRP A 198 -7.83 -6.85 6.81
N LYS A 199 -7.85 -8.18 6.94
CA LYS A 199 -8.98 -8.96 7.44
C LYS A 199 -9.02 -8.98 8.96
N ASP A 200 -7.85 -8.98 9.60
CA ASP A 200 -7.71 -9.08 11.06
C ASP A 200 -7.51 -7.69 11.68
N ASP A 201 -8.30 -7.39 12.73
CA ASP A 201 -8.16 -6.13 13.48
C ASP A 201 -6.82 -6.03 14.21
N ARG A 202 -6.21 -7.16 14.56
CA ARG A 202 -4.87 -7.23 15.17
C ARG A 202 -3.82 -6.63 14.24
N THR A 203 -3.89 -6.90 12.94
CA THR A 203 -3.00 -6.32 11.93
C THR A 203 -3.05 -4.79 11.98
N ARG A 204 -4.26 -4.23 12.05
CA ARG A 204 -4.46 -2.78 12.11
C ARG A 204 -3.87 -2.19 13.38
N LYS A 205 -4.09 -2.85 14.51
CA LYS A 205 -3.56 -2.45 15.82
C LYS A 205 -2.03 -2.53 15.87
N LEU A 206 -1.43 -3.56 15.27
CA LEU A 206 0.02 -3.69 15.18
C LEU A 206 0.63 -2.57 14.31
N ILE A 207 0.04 -2.27 13.15
CA ILE A 207 0.50 -1.17 12.27
C ILE A 207 0.46 0.17 13.01
N GLN A 208 -0.58 0.39 13.81
CA GLN A 208 -0.73 1.61 14.63
C GLN A 208 0.16 1.61 15.89
N GLY A 209 0.94 0.55 16.14
CA GLY A 209 1.75 0.40 17.35
C GLY A 209 0.94 0.29 18.64
N ARG A 210 -0.33 -0.09 18.56
CA ARG A 210 -1.22 -0.25 19.73
C ARG A 210 -1.03 -1.58 20.43
N ILE A 211 -0.59 -2.61 19.70
CA ILE A 211 -0.20 -3.91 20.24
C ILE A 211 1.20 -4.24 19.72
N ALA A 212 1.97 -4.98 20.51
CA ALA A 212 3.29 -5.47 20.11
C ALA A 212 3.15 -6.74 19.24
N ASP A 213 4.22 -7.11 18.55
CA ASP A 213 4.36 -8.37 17.80
C ASP A 213 4.51 -9.60 18.72
N SER A 214 3.74 -9.62 19.81
CA SER A 214 3.61 -10.77 20.71
C SER A 214 2.77 -11.88 20.07
N GLU A 215 2.77 -13.07 20.68
CA GLU A 215 1.94 -14.21 20.28
C GLU A 215 0.47 -13.81 20.05
N GLU A 216 -0.07 -12.91 20.88
CA GLU A 216 -1.43 -12.38 20.74
C GLU A 216 -1.68 -11.66 19.41
N GLY A 217 -0.74 -10.83 18.95
CA GLY A 217 -0.86 -10.04 17.71
C GLY A 217 -0.61 -10.86 16.45
N SER A 218 0.27 -11.88 16.55
CA SER A 218 0.82 -12.58 15.39
C SER A 218 0.27 -13.99 15.16
N MET A 219 -0.18 -14.69 16.19
CA MET A 219 -0.59 -16.10 16.08
C MET A 219 -1.87 -16.25 15.23
N ASN A 220 -1.82 -17.14 14.23
CA ASN A 220 -2.92 -17.42 13.30
C ASN A 220 -3.53 -16.15 12.67
N ASN A 221 -2.67 -15.18 12.31
CA ASN A 221 -3.12 -13.96 11.66
C ASN A 221 -3.06 -14.16 10.13
N PRO A 222 -4.21 -14.23 9.45
CA PRO A 222 -4.27 -14.52 8.01
C PRO A 222 -3.63 -13.41 7.16
N ASP A 223 -3.60 -12.17 7.65
CA ASP A 223 -2.97 -11.06 6.93
C ASP A 223 -1.44 -11.19 6.98
N LEU A 224 -0.90 -11.58 8.15
CA LEU A 224 0.53 -11.80 8.28
C LEU A 224 0.93 -13.00 7.43
N GLU A 225 0.22 -14.14 7.53
CA GLU A 225 0.44 -15.35 6.71
C GLU A 225 0.55 -15.04 5.22
N TYR A 226 -0.38 -14.24 4.69
CA TYR A 226 -0.31 -13.75 3.32
C TYR A 226 0.92 -12.89 3.07
N MET A 227 1.24 -11.95 3.97
CA MET A 227 2.45 -11.15 3.85
C MET A 227 3.72 -12.00 3.85
N ILE A 228 3.77 -13.16 4.50
CA ILE A 228 4.94 -14.05 4.48
C ILE A 228 5.10 -14.74 3.13
N GLU A 229 4.01 -15.28 2.58
CA GLU A 229 4.03 -15.90 1.25
C GLU A 229 4.65 -14.93 0.22
N VAL A 230 4.40 -13.65 0.42
CA VAL A 230 4.77 -12.60 -0.52
C VAL A 230 6.07 -11.85 -0.14
N LEU A 231 6.46 -11.82 1.14
CA LEU A 231 7.68 -11.16 1.65
C LEU A 231 8.87 -12.10 1.83
N THR A 232 8.66 -13.41 1.98
CA THR A 232 9.77 -14.32 2.25
C THR A 232 10.61 -14.56 1.00
N VAL A 233 11.87 -14.12 1.09
CA VAL A 233 12.97 -14.75 0.37
C VAL A 233 13.35 -15.95 1.23
N HIS A 234 13.36 -17.16 0.67
CA HIS A 234 13.67 -18.37 1.44
C HIS A 234 14.96 -18.17 2.24
N ARG A 235 14.90 -18.37 3.56
CA ARG A 235 16.08 -18.39 4.45
C ARG A 235 17.08 -19.40 3.88
N THR A 236 18.33 -18.99 3.66
CA THR A 236 19.40 -19.99 3.52
C THR A 236 19.48 -20.72 4.86
N PRO A 237 19.31 -22.05 4.92
CA PRO A 237 19.35 -22.78 6.18
C PRO A 237 20.67 -22.47 6.89
N ASP A 238 20.59 -22.08 8.16
CA ASP A 238 21.79 -21.96 8.98
C ASP A 238 22.33 -23.38 9.21
N PRO A 239 23.58 -23.68 8.80
CA PRO A 239 24.15 -25.02 8.95
C PRO A 239 24.20 -25.48 10.41
N ASN A 240 24.15 -24.56 11.39
CA ASN A 240 24.22 -24.90 12.81
C ASN A 240 22.86 -25.25 13.46
N THR A 241 21.73 -25.05 12.78
CA THR A 241 20.40 -25.34 13.35
C THR A 241 19.90 -26.77 13.08
N LEU A 242 20.58 -27.53 12.21
CA LEU A 242 20.23 -28.92 11.92
C LEU A 242 20.86 -29.95 12.87
N GLU A 243 21.92 -29.58 13.60
CA GLU A 243 22.60 -30.50 14.55
C GLU A 243 21.94 -30.57 15.93
N GLY A 244 21.00 -29.66 16.26
CA GLY A 244 20.35 -29.62 17.57
C GLY A 244 19.07 -30.45 17.72
N ARG A 245 18.54 -31.06 16.65
CA ARG A 245 17.20 -31.70 16.66
C ARG A 245 17.19 -33.22 16.76
N SER A 246 18.32 -33.85 17.11
CA SER A 246 18.39 -35.30 17.35
C SER A 246 18.96 -35.66 18.73
N ALA A 247 18.48 -35.06 19.82
CA ALA A 247 18.79 -35.53 21.18
C ALA A 247 17.83 -34.99 22.27
N SER A 248 16.52 -35.23 22.18
CA SER A 248 15.63 -35.14 23.37
C SER A 248 14.24 -35.75 23.12
N LYS A 249 14.19 -37.03 22.73
CA LYS A 249 12.97 -37.84 22.90
C LYS A 249 13.38 -39.25 23.33
N GLY A 250 13.16 -39.53 24.61
CA GLY A 250 13.19 -40.88 25.17
C GLY A 250 13.92 -40.95 26.51
N GLU A 251 13.22 -40.64 27.60
CA GLU A 251 13.31 -41.41 28.85
C GLU A 251 12.21 -40.96 29.82
N SER A 252 11.08 -41.67 29.76
CA SER A 252 10.07 -41.73 30.82
C SER A 252 9.38 -43.10 30.73
N GLY A 253 9.54 -43.91 31.78
CA GLY A 253 9.12 -45.31 31.92
C GLY A 253 10.36 -46.19 32.07
N ASP A 254 10.64 -46.87 33.19
CA ASP A 254 9.83 -47.40 34.29
C ASP A 254 10.59 -47.32 35.64
#